data_AF-A0A3P7N066-F1
#
_entry.id   AF-A0A3P7N066-F1
#
_cell.length_a   1.000
_cell.length_b   1.000
_cell.length_c   1.000
_cell.angle_alpha   90.00
_cell.angle_beta   90.00
_cell.angle_gamma   90.00
#
_symmetry.space_group_name_H-M   'P 1'
#
loop_
_entity.id
_entity.type
_entity.pdbx_description
1 polymer ?
#
loop_
_entity_poly.entity_id
_entity_poly.type
_entity_poly.pdbx_seq_one_letter_code
_entity_poly.pdbx_strand_id
1 'polypeptide(L)'
;MSLQNPDYDKILYCLQRADADLLRENEWAPVREFADFPWVPVVDGNFKHTQLLAGSNMDESIYFIVYQLPNIFPVQDFFTKNDFVPDRHTWLKAISDLLPRQMIKSQLALAAILHEYEPANLPVKAHDWLDSMEKMLGDYHFTCNVNEMALAHTKHGGDTYYYYFTH
;
A
#
# COMPACT_ATOMS: atom_id res chain seq x y z
N MET A 1 31.80 12.83 -4.83
CA MET A 1 32.14 11.74 -5.77
C MET A 1 31.12 11.80 -6.89
N SER A 2 31.50 12.30 -8.06
CA SER A 2 30.59 12.47 -9.20
C SER A 2 30.36 11.10 -9.85
N LEU A 3 29.12 10.60 -9.88
CA LEU A 3 28.69 9.40 -10.62
C LEU A 3 28.56 9.69 -12.13
N GLN A 4 29.46 10.48 -12.70
CA GLN A 4 29.51 10.65 -14.15
C GLN A 4 30.21 9.42 -14.74
N ASN A 5 29.42 8.56 -15.41
CA ASN A 5 29.81 7.28 -16.03
C ASN A 5 30.25 6.18 -15.04
N PRO A 6 29.31 5.60 -14.28
CA PRO A 6 29.58 4.41 -13.49
C PRO A 6 29.96 3.21 -14.36
N ASP A 7 30.98 2.46 -13.92
CA ASP A 7 31.35 1.18 -14.49
C ASP A 7 30.43 0.09 -13.90
N TYR A 8 29.35 -0.21 -14.62
CA TYR A 8 28.32 -1.14 -14.14
C TYR A 8 28.84 -2.58 -13.96
N ASP A 9 29.82 -3.00 -14.76
CA ASP A 9 30.40 -4.34 -14.63
C ASP A 9 31.16 -4.47 -13.31
N LYS A 10 31.93 -3.44 -12.91
CA LYS A 10 32.60 -3.42 -11.61
C LYS A 10 31.61 -3.34 -10.44
N ILE A 11 30.54 -2.57 -10.58
CA ILE A 11 29.49 -2.46 -9.56
C ILE A 11 28.80 -3.82 -9.36
N LEU A 12 28.41 -4.48 -10.46
CA LEU A 12 27.79 -5.80 -10.41
C LEU A 12 28.73 -6.84 -9.82
N TYR A 13 30.01 -6.84 -10.24
CA TYR A 13 31.05 -7.74 -9.69
C TYR A 13 31.21 -7.58 -8.17
N CYS A 14 31.09 -6.35 -7.66
CA CYS A 14 31.13 -6.04 -6.24
C CYS A 14 29.88 -6.60 -5.53
N LEU A 15 28.68 -6.30 -6.04
CA LEU A 15 27.41 -6.79 -5.47
C LEU A 15 27.34 -8.32 -5.43
N GLN A 16 27.83 -9.01 -6.46
CA GLN A 16 27.86 -10.48 -6.51
C GLN A 16 28.78 -11.13 -5.47
N ARG A 17 29.69 -10.36 -4.85
CA ARG A 17 30.61 -10.83 -3.80
C ARG A 17 30.22 -10.36 -2.41
N ALA A 18 29.24 -9.47 -2.31
CA ALA A 18 28.73 -9.03 -1.04
C ALA A 18 28.06 -10.19 -0.31
N ASP A 19 28.11 -10.14 1.02
CA ASP A 19 27.36 -11.07 1.85
C ASP A 19 25.84 -10.87 1.63
N ALA A 20 25.09 -11.98 1.56
CA ALA A 20 23.66 -11.91 1.29
C ALA A 20 22.86 -11.26 2.43
N ASP A 21 23.28 -11.45 3.69
CA ASP A 21 22.63 -10.81 4.83
C ASP A 21 22.87 -9.30 4.79
N LEU A 22 24.08 -8.89 4.40
CA LEU A 22 24.39 -7.47 4.21
C LEU A 22 23.49 -6.83 3.14
N LEU A 23 23.25 -7.52 2.01
CA LEU A 23 22.34 -7.02 0.98
C LEU A 23 20.89 -6.91 1.48
N ARG A 24 20.38 -7.97 2.11
CA ARG A 24 19.02 -8.01 2.68
C ARG A 24 18.78 -6.90 3.69
N GLU A 25 19.74 -6.64 4.58
CA GLU A 25 19.57 -5.64 5.64
C GLU A 25 19.58 -4.20 5.10
N ASN A 26 20.20 -3.97 3.95
CA ASN A 26 20.35 -2.63 3.36
C ASN A 26 19.38 -2.35 2.21
N GLU A 27 18.61 -3.34 1.74
CA GLU A 27 17.69 -3.16 0.61
C GLU A 27 16.54 -2.19 0.90
N TRP A 28 16.20 -1.98 2.17
CA TRP A 28 15.10 -1.12 2.62
C TRP A 28 15.46 0.37 2.66
N ALA A 29 16.72 0.73 2.44
CA ALA A 29 17.18 2.11 2.43
C ALA A 29 16.42 3.06 1.46
N PRO A 30 15.94 2.64 0.27
CA PRO A 30 15.24 3.52 -0.66
C PRO A 30 13.73 3.60 -0.40
N VAL A 31 13.15 2.70 0.42
CA VAL A 31 11.70 2.63 0.68
C VAL A 31 11.27 3.84 1.49
N ARG A 32 10.23 4.54 1.03
CA ARG A 32 9.78 5.80 1.65
C ARG A 32 8.28 5.94 1.82
N GLU A 33 7.51 5.04 1.22
CA GLU A 33 6.05 5.14 1.14
C GLU A 33 5.39 3.87 1.70
N PHE A 34 4.09 3.95 1.95
CA PHE A 34 3.31 2.83 2.43
C PHE A 34 3.20 1.74 1.35
N ALA A 35 3.39 0.49 1.75
CA ALA A 35 3.39 -0.68 0.85
C ALA A 35 4.33 -0.54 -0.36
N ASP A 36 5.43 0.19 -0.20
CA ASP A 36 6.49 0.36 -1.20
C ASP A 36 7.63 -0.64 -0.91
N PHE A 37 8.04 -1.38 -1.95
CA PHE A 37 9.01 -2.47 -1.83
C PHE A 37 10.20 -2.21 -2.75
N PRO A 38 11.44 -2.53 -2.31
CA PRO A 38 12.64 -2.13 -3.05
C PRO A 38 12.89 -2.94 -4.32
N TRP A 39 12.37 -4.17 -4.36
CA TRP A 39 12.52 -5.09 -5.49
C TRP A 39 11.15 -5.48 -6.03
N VAL A 40 10.76 -4.83 -7.12
CA VAL A 40 9.45 -5.00 -7.78
C VAL A 40 9.64 -5.29 -9.27
N PRO A 41 8.61 -5.81 -9.97
CA PRO A 41 8.68 -6.01 -11.40
C PRO A 41 9.09 -4.74 -12.16
N VAL A 42 9.99 -4.89 -13.12
CA VAL A 42 10.41 -3.83 -14.06
C VAL A 42 9.93 -4.23 -15.45
N VAL A 43 9.55 -3.26 -16.27
CA VAL A 43 9.09 -3.52 -17.65
C VAL A 43 10.26 -4.02 -18.50
N ASP A 44 10.37 -5.34 -18.63
CA ASP A 44 11.42 -6.05 -19.39
C ASP A 44 10.86 -6.89 -20.57
N GLY A 45 9.53 -6.98 -20.68
CA GLY A 45 8.81 -7.57 -21.80
C GLY A 45 8.34 -9.00 -21.54
N ASN A 46 7.14 -9.33 -22.05
CA ASN A 46 6.36 -10.58 -21.99
C ASN A 46 5.13 -10.51 -21.07
N PHE A 47 3.95 -10.46 -21.69
CA PHE A 47 2.66 -10.64 -21.01
C PHE A 47 1.97 -11.91 -21.51
N LYS A 48 1.47 -12.73 -20.59
CA LYS A 48 0.77 -13.97 -20.92
C LYS A 48 -0.70 -13.69 -21.23
N HIS A 49 -1.21 -14.24 -22.34
CA HIS A 49 -2.64 -14.29 -22.64
C HIS A 49 -3.24 -15.58 -22.08
N THR A 50 -4.16 -15.48 -21.13
CA THR A 50 -4.78 -16.62 -20.43
C THR A 50 -6.08 -16.19 -19.75
N GLN A 51 -6.86 -17.14 -19.22
CA GLN A 51 -8.00 -16.82 -18.36
C GLN A 51 -7.53 -16.23 -17.01
N LEU A 52 -8.33 -15.35 -16.42
CA LEU A 52 -8.03 -14.63 -15.18
C LEU A 52 -9.08 -14.94 -14.11
N LEU A 53 -8.63 -15.45 -12.96
CA LEU A 53 -9.40 -15.43 -11.71
C LEU A 53 -8.70 -14.44 -10.79
N ALA A 54 -9.40 -13.37 -10.41
CA ALA A 54 -8.88 -12.31 -9.56
C ALA A 54 -9.94 -11.90 -8.53
N GLY A 55 -9.54 -11.16 -7.52
CA GLY A 55 -10.46 -10.69 -6.49
C GLY A 55 -9.71 -10.05 -5.34
N SER A 56 -10.50 -9.56 -4.39
CA SER A 56 -10.02 -8.85 -3.21
C SER A 56 -10.72 -9.34 -1.95
N ASN A 57 -10.06 -9.13 -0.82
CA ASN A 57 -10.63 -9.32 0.50
C ASN A 57 -11.40 -8.06 0.93
N MET A 58 -12.28 -8.19 1.93
CA MET A 58 -12.95 -7.04 2.53
C MET A 58 -11.93 -6.03 3.05
N ASP A 59 -10.97 -6.48 3.86
CA ASP A 59 -9.97 -5.63 4.50
C ASP A 59 -8.56 -5.98 3.99
N GLU A 60 -8.11 -5.27 2.97
CA GLU A 60 -6.83 -5.53 2.29
C GLU A 60 -5.63 -4.89 3.00
N SER A 61 -5.82 -3.73 3.64
CA SER A 61 -4.69 -2.90 4.06
C SER A 61 -4.38 -2.96 5.55
N ILE A 62 -5.29 -3.51 6.38
CA ILE A 62 -5.16 -3.48 7.83
C ILE A 62 -3.85 -4.10 8.32
N TYR A 63 -3.42 -5.20 7.68
CA TYR A 63 -2.15 -5.84 7.97
C TYR A 63 -0.98 -4.86 7.81
N PHE A 64 -0.90 -4.16 6.68
CA PHE A 64 0.19 -3.22 6.41
C PHE A 64 0.15 -1.99 7.31
N ILE A 65 -1.06 -1.46 7.58
CA ILE A 65 -1.25 -0.28 8.44
C ILE A 65 -0.67 -0.54 9.83
N VAL A 66 -0.97 -1.70 10.40
CA VAL A 66 -0.53 -2.08 11.75
C VAL A 66 1.01 -2.11 11.84
N TYR A 67 1.70 -2.63 10.83
CA TYR A 67 3.17 -2.65 10.80
C TYR A 67 3.80 -1.28 10.53
N GLN A 68 3.14 -0.43 9.73
CA GLN A 68 3.69 0.87 9.35
C GLN A 68 3.48 1.97 10.40
N LEU A 69 2.46 1.82 11.27
CA LEU A 69 2.11 2.80 12.30
C LEU A 69 2.32 2.27 13.74
N PRO A 70 3.55 1.93 14.16
CA PRO A 70 3.81 1.36 15.49
C PRO A 70 3.49 2.33 16.64
N ASN A 71 3.42 3.63 16.37
CA ASN A 71 3.03 4.64 17.35
C ASN A 71 1.52 4.64 17.64
N ILE A 72 0.70 4.21 16.67
CA ILE A 72 -0.75 4.08 16.82
C ILE A 72 -1.10 2.66 17.23
N PHE A 73 -0.42 1.67 16.64
CA PHE A 73 -0.58 0.24 16.87
C PHE A 73 0.67 -0.35 17.53
N PRO A 74 0.93 -0.06 18.81
CA PRO A 74 2.01 -0.70 19.53
C PRO A 74 1.65 -2.15 19.88
N VAL A 75 2.59 -3.08 19.65
CA VAL A 75 2.37 -4.54 19.81
C VAL A 75 1.90 -4.90 21.23
N GLN A 76 2.39 -4.21 22.27
CA GLN A 76 2.00 -4.48 23.65
C GLN A 76 0.50 -4.21 23.94
N ASP A 77 -0.17 -3.40 23.12
CA ASP A 77 -1.55 -2.97 23.37
C ASP A 77 -2.57 -3.79 22.55
N PHE A 78 -2.14 -4.65 21.61
CA PHE A 78 -3.05 -5.35 20.66
C PHE A 78 -4.12 -6.22 21.32
N PHE A 79 -3.85 -6.75 22.51
CA PHE A 79 -4.76 -7.64 23.22
C PHE A 79 -5.53 -6.95 24.35
N THR A 80 -5.28 -5.67 24.58
CA THR A 80 -5.83 -4.91 25.71
C THR A 80 -6.58 -3.66 25.29
N LYS A 81 -6.24 -3.08 24.14
CA LYS A 81 -6.84 -1.87 23.58
C LYS A 81 -7.56 -2.22 22.28
N ASN A 82 -8.76 -1.66 22.13
CA ASN A 82 -9.56 -1.80 20.90
C ASN A 82 -9.68 -0.46 20.14
N ASP A 83 -9.62 0.67 20.85
CA ASP A 83 -9.84 2.00 20.28
C ASP A 83 -8.52 2.68 19.91
N PHE A 84 -7.80 2.12 18.92
CA PHE A 84 -6.51 2.65 18.47
C PHE A 84 -6.61 4.00 17.76
N VAL A 85 -7.70 4.22 17.01
CA VAL A 85 -7.98 5.45 16.26
C VAL A 85 -9.27 6.07 16.83
N PRO A 86 -9.21 6.74 18.00
CA PRO A 86 -10.42 7.14 18.72
C PRO A 86 -11.11 8.38 18.12
N ASP A 87 -10.40 9.18 17.34
CA ASP A 87 -10.88 10.47 16.86
C ASP A 87 -10.30 10.87 15.50
N ARG A 88 -10.94 11.88 14.91
CA ARG A 88 -10.55 12.46 13.62
C ARG A 88 -9.11 12.97 13.58
N HIS A 89 -8.59 13.49 14.69
CA HIS A 89 -7.23 14.02 14.73
C HIS A 89 -6.20 12.90 14.59
N THR A 90 -6.41 11.79 15.30
CA THR A 90 -5.60 10.57 15.19
C THR A 90 -5.70 9.99 13.78
N TRP A 91 -6.91 9.93 13.21
CA TRP A 91 -7.14 9.48 11.83
C TRP A 91 -6.40 10.35 10.80
N LEU A 92 -6.52 11.68 10.89
CA LEU A 92 -5.82 12.61 10.00
C LEU A 92 -4.30 12.47 10.07
N LYS A 93 -3.77 12.24 11.28
CA LYS A 93 -2.34 11.99 11.47
C LYS A 93 -1.92 10.69 10.79
N ALA A 94 -2.67 9.61 11.03
CA ALA A 94 -2.40 8.30 10.44
C ALA A 94 -2.38 8.36 8.90
N ILE A 95 -3.42 8.93 8.28
CA ILE A 95 -3.47 9.02 6.81
C ILE A 95 -2.40 9.98 6.26
N SER A 96 -1.99 11.01 7.00
CA SER A 96 -0.91 11.91 6.56
C SER A 96 0.45 11.21 6.54
N ASP A 97 0.64 10.21 7.40
CA ASP A 97 1.86 9.39 7.44
C ASP A 97 1.85 8.29 6.37
N LEU A 98 0.67 7.84 5.93
CA LEU A 98 0.51 6.70 5.02
C LEU A 98 0.20 7.05 3.56
N LEU A 99 -0.53 8.14 3.30
CA LEU A 99 -0.91 8.51 1.95
C LEU A 99 0.32 8.87 1.09
N PRO A 100 0.29 8.57 -0.21
CA PRO A 100 1.36 8.94 -1.11
C PRO A 100 1.62 10.45 -1.08
N ARG A 101 2.90 10.85 -1.07
CA ARG A 101 3.30 12.25 -0.86
C ARG A 101 2.74 13.20 -1.91
N GLN A 102 2.58 12.72 -3.13
CA GLN A 102 1.98 13.44 -4.25
C GLN A 102 0.50 13.77 -4.02
N MET A 103 -0.25 12.89 -3.36
CA MET A 103 -1.66 13.11 -3.04
C MET A 103 -1.79 14.14 -1.92
N ILE A 104 -0.97 14.04 -0.88
CA ILE A 104 -0.95 14.99 0.24
C ILE A 104 -0.61 16.40 -0.24
N LYS A 105 0.35 16.53 -1.18
CA LYS A 105 0.74 17.84 -1.74
C LYS A 105 -0.34 18.50 -2.59
N SER A 106 -1.28 17.73 -3.13
CA SER A 106 -2.38 18.25 -3.93
C SER A 106 -3.59 18.54 -3.04
N GLN A 107 -3.86 19.82 -2.79
CA GLN A 107 -5.00 20.24 -1.95
C GLN A 107 -6.34 19.70 -2.45
N LEU A 108 -6.54 19.67 -3.77
CA LEU A 108 -7.76 19.15 -4.38
C LEU A 108 -7.88 17.63 -4.20
N ALA A 109 -6.80 16.88 -4.44
CA ALA A 109 -6.82 15.43 -4.30
C ALA A 109 -7.03 15.03 -2.83
N LEU A 110 -6.31 15.67 -1.91
CA LEU A 110 -6.47 15.44 -0.49
C LEU A 110 -7.90 15.76 -0.03
N ALA A 111 -8.46 16.89 -0.44
CA ALA A 111 -9.85 17.24 -0.08
C ALA A 111 -10.87 16.21 -0.61
N ALA A 112 -10.67 15.69 -1.83
CA ALA A 112 -11.54 14.66 -2.39
C ALA A 112 -11.42 13.32 -1.65
N ILE A 113 -10.19 12.90 -1.31
CA ILE A 113 -9.95 11.68 -0.53
C ILE A 113 -10.58 11.79 0.86
N LEU A 114 -10.38 12.93 1.54
CA LEU A 114 -11.00 13.17 2.85
C LEU A 114 -12.52 13.14 2.74
N HIS A 115 -13.10 13.76 1.72
CA HIS A 115 -14.54 13.78 1.52
C HIS A 115 -15.13 12.37 1.29
N GLU A 116 -14.44 11.54 0.51
CA GLU A 116 -14.89 10.19 0.17
C GLU A 116 -14.88 9.26 1.39
N TYR A 117 -13.80 9.30 2.19
CA TYR A 117 -13.59 8.30 3.24
C TYR A 117 -13.92 8.80 4.64
N GLU A 118 -14.09 10.09 4.89
CA GLU A 118 -14.43 10.58 6.23
C GLU A 118 -15.79 10.03 6.69
N PRO A 119 -15.87 9.33 7.85
CA PRO A 119 -17.13 8.76 8.34
C PRO A 119 -18.23 9.82 8.52
N ALA A 120 -19.35 9.65 7.84
CA ALA A 120 -20.47 10.59 7.87
C ALA A 120 -21.53 10.29 8.94
N ASN A 121 -21.59 9.05 9.44
CA ASN A 121 -22.66 8.59 10.34
C ASN A 121 -22.37 8.99 11.79
N LEU A 122 -23.22 9.85 12.36
CA LEU A 122 -23.08 10.31 13.75
C LEU A 122 -23.89 9.43 14.73
N PRO A 123 -23.35 9.13 15.93
CA PRO A 123 -22.00 9.48 16.40
C PRO A 123 -20.94 8.55 15.80
N VAL A 124 -19.83 9.14 15.32
CA VAL A 124 -18.69 8.38 14.79
C VAL A 124 -17.97 7.68 15.95
N LYS A 125 -17.72 6.38 15.81
CA LYS A 125 -17.02 5.54 16.78
C LYS A 125 -15.59 5.28 16.33
N ALA A 126 -14.75 4.76 17.23
CA ALA A 126 -13.35 4.46 16.95
C ALA A 126 -13.17 3.46 15.78
N HIS A 127 -14.04 2.44 15.68
CA HIS A 127 -13.97 1.49 14.56
C HIS A 127 -14.32 2.14 13.21
N ASP A 128 -15.23 3.11 13.18
CA ASP A 128 -15.59 3.79 11.92
C ASP A 128 -14.37 4.53 11.34
N TRP A 129 -13.52 5.12 12.19
CA TRP A 129 -12.26 5.75 11.76
C TRP A 129 -11.24 4.72 11.26
N LEU A 130 -11.17 3.56 11.92
CA LEU A 130 -10.27 2.48 11.51
C LEU A 130 -10.68 1.90 10.15
N ASP A 131 -11.96 1.54 10.01
CA ASP A 131 -12.54 1.00 8.77
C ASP A 131 -12.38 1.99 7.62
N SER A 132 -12.62 3.28 7.87
CA SER A 132 -12.39 4.34 6.89
C SER A 132 -10.94 4.40 6.38
N MET A 133 -9.97 4.38 7.30
CA MET A 133 -8.55 4.41 6.95
C MET A 133 -8.11 3.15 6.20
N GLU A 134 -8.58 1.99 6.66
CA GLU A 134 -8.32 0.70 6.03
C GLU A 134 -8.88 0.66 4.60
N LYS A 135 -10.13 1.09 4.40
CA LYS A 135 -10.75 1.12 3.08
C LYS A 135 -10.03 2.09 2.14
N MET A 136 -9.66 3.27 2.63
CA MET A 136 -8.91 4.26 1.85
C MET A 136 -7.62 3.70 1.26
N LEU A 137 -6.82 3.03 2.08
CA LEU A 137 -5.52 2.50 1.67
C LEU A 137 -5.66 1.15 0.94
N GLY A 138 -6.62 0.33 1.35
CA GLY A 138 -6.96 -0.95 0.72
C GLY A 138 -7.42 -0.75 -0.72
N ASP A 139 -8.32 0.19 -0.93
CA ASP A 139 -8.84 0.52 -2.25
C ASP A 139 -7.75 1.06 -3.17
N TYR A 140 -6.93 1.99 -2.68
CA TYR A 140 -5.87 2.59 -3.49
C TYR A 140 -4.75 1.60 -3.84
N HIS A 141 -4.29 0.78 -2.90
CA HIS A 141 -3.15 -0.12 -3.14
C HIS A 141 -3.56 -1.48 -3.72
N PHE A 142 -4.76 -1.98 -3.45
CA PHE A 142 -5.17 -3.34 -3.79
C PHE A 142 -6.46 -3.36 -4.61
N THR A 143 -7.62 -3.12 -3.99
CA THR A 143 -8.94 -3.40 -4.56
C THR A 143 -9.16 -2.74 -5.93
N CYS A 144 -8.90 -1.43 -6.04
CA CYS A 144 -9.14 -0.69 -7.29
C CYS A 144 -8.18 -1.13 -8.41
N ASN A 145 -6.93 -1.46 -8.10
CA ASN A 145 -5.97 -1.95 -9.09
C ASN A 145 -6.39 -3.33 -9.64
N VAL A 146 -6.87 -4.22 -8.77
CA VAL A 146 -7.38 -5.53 -9.18
C VAL A 146 -8.66 -5.36 -10.03
N ASN A 147 -9.54 -4.43 -9.67
CA ASN A 147 -10.72 -4.07 -10.46
C ASN A 147 -10.34 -3.55 -11.86
N GLU A 148 -9.39 -2.62 -11.95
CA GLU A 148 -8.94 -2.07 -13.22
C GLU A 148 -8.30 -3.13 -14.12
N MET A 149 -7.46 -4.00 -13.54
CA MET A 149 -6.85 -5.12 -14.24
C MET A 149 -7.91 -6.09 -14.79
N ALA A 150 -8.88 -6.49 -13.96
CA ALA A 150 -9.97 -7.39 -14.36
C ALA A 150 -10.86 -6.78 -15.46
N LEU A 151 -11.14 -5.48 -15.35
CA LEU A 151 -11.90 -4.72 -16.34
C LEU A 151 -11.14 -4.64 -17.67
N ALA A 152 -9.85 -4.29 -17.64
CA ALA A 152 -9.01 -4.23 -18.82
C ALA A 152 -8.90 -5.61 -19.50
N HIS A 153 -8.65 -6.67 -18.73
CA HIS A 153 -8.58 -8.03 -19.23
C HIS A 153 -9.85 -8.43 -20.00
N THR A 154 -11.01 -8.16 -19.42
CA THR A 154 -12.33 -8.42 -20.04
C THR A 154 -12.55 -7.57 -21.30
N LYS A 155 -12.24 -6.26 -21.25
CA LYS A 155 -12.38 -5.35 -22.40
C LYS A 155 -11.51 -5.75 -23.59
N HIS A 156 -10.41 -6.46 -23.35
CA HIS A 156 -9.51 -6.97 -24.38
C HIS A 156 -9.75 -8.45 -24.74
N GLY A 157 -10.92 -8.99 -24.39
CA GLY A 157 -11.39 -10.29 -24.85
C GLY A 157 -10.95 -11.50 -24.02
N GLY A 158 -10.37 -11.27 -22.83
CA GLY A 158 -10.03 -12.33 -21.90
C GLY A 158 -11.22 -12.74 -21.01
N ASP A 159 -11.29 -14.03 -20.67
CA ASP A 159 -12.28 -14.54 -19.71
C ASP A 159 -11.85 -14.19 -18.28
N THR A 160 -12.66 -13.39 -17.58
CA THR A 160 -12.36 -12.93 -16.21
C THR A 160 -13.43 -13.38 -15.23
N TYR A 161 -13.00 -13.91 -14.09
CA TYR A 161 -13.84 -14.23 -12.95
C TYR A 161 -13.37 -13.39 -11.76
N TYR A 162 -14.31 -12.70 -11.10
CA TYR A 162 -14.01 -11.82 -9.99
C TYR A 162 -14.65 -12.33 -8.70
N TYR A 163 -13.90 -12.35 -7.59
CA TYR A 163 -14.43 -12.66 -6.27
C TYR A 163 -14.23 -11.50 -5.28
N TYR A 164 -15.08 -11.46 -4.26
CA TYR A 164 -14.92 -10.59 -3.10
C TYR A 164 -15.09 -11.43 -1.84
N PHE A 165 -14.03 -11.51 -1.02
CA PHE A 165 -13.99 -12.38 0.15
C PHE A 165 -14.31 -11.60 1.43
N THR A 166 -15.35 -12.03 2.16
CA THR A 166 -15.96 -11.28 3.26
C THR A 166 -16.27 -12.13 4.49
N HIS A 167 -15.52 -13.22 4.73
CA HIS A 167 -15.86 -14.20 5.77
C HIS A 167 -15.70 -13.64 7.19
#